data_AF-K2DT43-F1
#
_entry.id   AF-K2DT43-F1
#
_cell.length_a   1.000
_cell.length_b   1.000
_cell.length_c   1.000
_cell.angle_alpha   90.00
_cell.angle_beta   90.00
_cell.angle_gamma   90.00
#
_symmetry.space_group_name_H-M   'P 1'
#
loop_
_entity.id
_entity.type
_entity.pdbx_description
1 polymer ?
#
loop_
_entity_poly.entity_id
_entity_poly.type
_entity_poly.pdbx_seq_one_letter_code
_entity_poly.pdbx_strand_id
1 'polypeptide(L)'
;QHCWQWTAGANGVSAEPDEEAGERALQWNQAFFGASVQAAASLSAAHWEELVLGPLSLLQDKPFFDSAAAALFQLDVLWLDQHRVDDAIVLAIRDRIAGMLRETRAWRWLIGQPSDGTEIGLGELIAKLFVGQNELGKGPRCYLPNAAADRRSVLMDLLTQLACDAAASTFTALAFMSLMQVRADARCLPFMDQATAAWWRSHGARSQFWVDYGIGNRVFEWCEGLSDEDFRVRTNAQAVLRISDVLLKCGIPEGSRLEAKVRYLSESRVQI
;
A
#
# COMPACT_ATOMS: atom_id res chain seq x y z
N GLN A 1 -12.89 -25.41 -7.47
CA GLN A 1 -12.08 -26.64 -7.63
C GLN A 1 -12.00 -27.13 -9.08
N HIS A 2 -13.12 -27.41 -9.78
CA HIS A 2 -13.07 -28.03 -11.12
C HIS A 2 -12.25 -27.27 -12.18
N CYS A 3 -12.22 -25.94 -12.13
CA CYS A 3 -11.43 -25.15 -13.08
C CYS A 3 -9.94 -25.03 -12.71
N TRP A 4 -9.51 -25.43 -11.51
CA TRP A 4 -8.14 -25.22 -11.04
C TRP A 4 -7.12 -25.95 -11.90
N GLN A 5 -7.37 -27.20 -12.30
CA GLN A 5 -6.43 -27.96 -13.14
C GLN A 5 -6.13 -27.23 -14.45
N TRP A 6 -7.16 -26.68 -15.10
CA TRP A 6 -6.98 -25.88 -16.31
C TRP A 6 -6.26 -24.56 -16.00
N THR A 7 -6.67 -23.83 -14.96
CA THR A 7 -6.03 -22.57 -14.56
C THR A 7 -4.54 -22.77 -14.26
N ALA A 8 -4.18 -23.82 -13.51
CA ALA A 8 -2.81 -24.15 -13.15
C ALA A 8 -1.96 -24.47 -14.38
N GLY A 9 -2.50 -25.29 -15.30
CA GLY A 9 -1.82 -25.59 -16.57
C GLY A 9 -1.63 -24.33 -17.43
N ALA A 10 -2.65 -23.49 -17.56
CA ALA A 10 -2.59 -22.25 -18.35
C ALA A 10 -1.61 -21.21 -17.78
N ASN A 11 -1.29 -21.29 -16.48
CA ASN A 11 -0.33 -20.42 -15.80
C ASN A 11 1.05 -21.08 -15.59
N GLY A 12 1.30 -22.24 -16.19
CA GLY A 12 2.62 -22.86 -16.18
C GLY A 12 3.03 -23.50 -14.85
N VAL A 13 2.09 -23.86 -13.97
CA VAL A 13 2.39 -24.52 -12.67
C VAL A 13 3.16 -25.85 -12.84
N SER A 14 3.14 -26.45 -14.03
CA SER A 14 3.91 -27.65 -14.36
C SER A 14 4.68 -27.51 -15.68
N ALA A 15 4.86 -26.28 -16.15
CA ALA A 15 5.56 -26.01 -17.41
C ALA A 15 7.06 -25.83 -17.17
N GLU A 16 7.85 -25.94 -18.24
CA GLU A 16 9.28 -25.64 -18.23
C GLU A 16 9.52 -24.15 -17.91
N PRO A 17 10.66 -23.76 -17.32
CA PRO A 17 10.91 -22.39 -16.83
C PRO A 17 10.77 -21.26 -17.87
N ASP A 18 10.89 -21.56 -19.17
CA ASP A 18 10.83 -20.59 -20.26
C ASP A 18 9.46 -20.54 -20.96
N GLU A 19 8.46 -21.30 -20.50
CA GLU A 19 7.13 -21.31 -21.09
C GLU A 19 6.23 -20.27 -20.40
N GLU A 20 6.09 -19.10 -21.01
CA GLU A 20 5.26 -18.01 -20.49
C GLU A 20 3.75 -18.28 -20.67
N ALA A 21 2.97 -17.91 -19.64
CA ALA A 21 1.52 -17.94 -19.71
C ALA A 21 0.99 -16.95 -20.78
N GLY A 22 0.13 -17.43 -21.67
CA GLY A 22 -0.49 -16.59 -22.70
C GLY A 22 -1.52 -15.60 -22.15
N GLU A 23 -1.81 -14.52 -22.88
CA GLU A 23 -2.71 -13.43 -22.44
C GLU A 23 -4.11 -13.88 -22.01
N ARG A 24 -4.66 -14.94 -22.62
CA ARG A 24 -5.97 -15.51 -22.24
C ARG A 24 -5.96 -16.08 -20.83
N ALA A 25 -4.83 -16.61 -20.36
CA ALA A 25 -4.69 -17.10 -18.99
C ALA A 25 -4.80 -15.93 -17.99
N LEU A 26 -4.18 -14.79 -18.31
CA LEU A 26 -4.20 -13.59 -17.46
C LEU A 26 -5.63 -13.03 -17.32
N GLN A 27 -6.38 -12.94 -18.42
CA GLN A 27 -7.79 -12.50 -18.38
C GLN A 27 -8.67 -13.47 -17.58
N TRP A 28 -8.41 -14.78 -17.68
CA TRP A 28 -9.12 -15.79 -16.92
C TRP A 28 -8.82 -15.71 -15.42
N ASN A 29 -7.58 -15.42 -15.03
CA ASN A 29 -7.17 -15.34 -13.63
C ASN A 29 -8.02 -14.34 -12.85
N GLN A 30 -8.36 -13.20 -13.46
CA GLN A 30 -9.22 -12.22 -12.83
C GLN A 30 -10.59 -12.81 -12.44
N ALA A 31 -11.24 -13.52 -13.37
CA ALA A 31 -12.52 -14.16 -13.12
C ALA A 31 -12.41 -15.31 -12.11
N PHE A 32 -11.39 -16.16 -12.27
CA PHE A 32 -11.18 -17.33 -11.41
C PHE A 32 -10.88 -16.93 -9.96
N PHE A 33 -9.93 -16.03 -9.73
CA PHE A 33 -9.56 -15.62 -8.37
C PHE A 33 -10.63 -14.73 -7.74
N GLY A 34 -11.34 -13.90 -8.53
CA GLY A 34 -12.52 -13.20 -8.04
C GLY A 34 -13.61 -14.15 -7.54
N ALA A 35 -13.96 -15.18 -8.32
CA ALA A 35 -14.93 -16.19 -7.90
C ALA A 35 -14.45 -17.00 -6.68
N SER A 36 -13.15 -17.31 -6.62
CA SER A 36 -12.56 -18.09 -5.52
C SER A 36 -12.61 -17.32 -4.20
N VAL A 37 -12.37 -16.01 -4.22
CA VAL A 37 -12.51 -15.13 -3.05
C VAL A 37 -13.96 -15.08 -2.57
N GLN A 38 -14.94 -14.95 -3.48
CA GLN A 38 -16.35 -14.98 -3.10
C GLN A 38 -16.77 -16.32 -2.47
N ALA A 39 -16.29 -17.43 -3.05
CA ALA A 39 -16.55 -18.76 -2.51
C ALA A 39 -15.94 -18.93 -1.12
N ALA A 40 -14.67 -18.55 -0.94
CA ALA A 40 -13.99 -18.63 0.36
C ALA A 40 -14.70 -17.81 1.45
N ALA A 41 -15.11 -16.58 1.11
CA ALA A 41 -15.85 -15.70 2.02
C ALA A 41 -17.22 -16.28 2.44
N SER A 42 -17.85 -17.10 1.58
CA SER A 42 -19.18 -17.66 1.84
C SER A 42 -19.16 -19.00 2.61
N LEU A 43 -17.99 -19.65 2.70
CA LEU A 43 -17.87 -20.98 3.29
C LEU A 43 -17.30 -20.93 4.71
N SER A 44 -15.99 -20.67 4.86
CA SER A 44 -15.33 -20.54 6.16
C SER A 44 -13.89 -20.04 6.03
N ALA A 45 -13.28 -19.63 7.16
CA ALA A 45 -11.87 -19.22 7.23
C ALA A 45 -10.88 -20.26 6.61
N ALA A 46 -11.10 -21.55 6.85
CA ALA A 46 -10.25 -22.62 6.31
C ALA A 46 -10.22 -22.68 4.76
N HIS A 47 -11.27 -22.23 4.08
CA HIS A 47 -11.36 -22.30 2.62
C HIS A 47 -10.54 -21.22 1.92
N TRP A 48 -10.05 -20.20 2.63
CA TRP A 48 -9.14 -19.21 2.03
C TRP A 48 -7.80 -19.81 1.63
N GLU A 49 -7.27 -20.71 2.44
CA GLU A 49 -6.02 -21.40 2.11
C GLU A 49 -6.22 -22.29 0.89
N GLU A 50 -7.29 -23.08 0.88
CA GLU A 50 -7.55 -24.04 -0.19
C GLU A 50 -7.90 -23.39 -1.53
N LEU A 51 -8.74 -22.35 -1.51
CA LEU A 51 -9.31 -21.77 -2.73
C LEU A 51 -8.53 -20.58 -3.27
N VAL A 52 -7.74 -19.89 -2.42
CA VAL A 52 -7.06 -18.65 -2.80
C VAL A 52 -5.56 -18.73 -2.57
N LEU A 53 -5.11 -18.86 -1.32
CA LEU A 53 -3.68 -18.69 -0.98
C LEU A 53 -2.81 -19.85 -1.47
N GLY A 54 -3.26 -21.09 -1.31
CA GLY A 54 -2.58 -22.28 -1.83
C GLY A 54 -2.41 -22.20 -3.36
N PRO A 55 -3.49 -21.97 -4.13
CA PRO A 55 -3.40 -21.71 -5.56
C PRO A 55 -2.42 -20.58 -5.94
N LEU A 56 -2.47 -19.43 -5.25
CA LEU A 56 -1.53 -18.32 -5.51
C LEU A 56 -0.07 -18.72 -5.27
N SER A 57 0.21 -19.50 -4.22
CA SER A 57 1.57 -19.91 -3.86
C SER A 57 2.27 -20.80 -4.89
N LEU A 58 1.50 -21.38 -5.81
CA LEU A 58 2.01 -22.24 -6.88
C LEU A 58 2.33 -21.48 -8.17
N LEU A 59 1.91 -20.21 -8.25
CA LEU A 59 2.12 -19.37 -9.43
C LEU A 59 3.51 -18.72 -9.40
N GLN A 60 4.11 -18.59 -10.56
CA GLN A 60 5.36 -17.84 -10.74
C GLN A 60 5.07 -16.35 -10.98
N ASP A 61 6.05 -15.50 -10.67
CA ASP A 61 6.08 -14.02 -10.77
C ASP A 61 4.85 -13.37 -11.44
N LYS A 62 4.81 -13.26 -12.77
CA LYS A 62 3.76 -12.49 -13.48
C LYS A 62 2.34 -13.07 -13.30
N PRO A 63 2.08 -14.37 -13.54
CA PRO A 63 0.82 -15.01 -13.15
C PRO A 63 0.43 -14.77 -11.69
N PHE A 64 1.39 -14.82 -10.77
CA PHE A 64 1.16 -14.54 -9.36
C PHE A 64 0.72 -13.08 -9.14
N PHE A 65 1.41 -12.10 -9.73
CA PHE A 65 1.08 -10.68 -9.58
C PHE A 65 -0.34 -10.37 -10.03
N ASP A 66 -0.71 -10.81 -11.25
CA ASP A 66 -2.05 -10.56 -11.81
C ASP A 66 -3.14 -11.25 -10.98
N SER A 67 -2.91 -12.50 -10.60
CA SER A 67 -3.87 -13.30 -9.82
C SER A 67 -4.07 -12.77 -8.41
N ALA A 68 -2.98 -12.39 -7.73
CA ALA A 68 -3.02 -11.83 -6.38
C ALA A 68 -3.67 -10.44 -6.39
N ALA A 69 -3.40 -9.62 -7.40
CA ALA A 69 -4.05 -8.33 -7.58
C ALA A 69 -5.57 -8.48 -7.75
N ALA A 70 -6.02 -9.45 -8.55
CA ALA A 70 -7.44 -9.76 -8.71
C ALA A 70 -8.09 -10.26 -7.40
N ALA A 71 -7.40 -11.14 -6.67
CA ALA A 71 -7.88 -11.65 -5.39
C ALA A 71 -8.03 -10.52 -4.35
N LEU A 72 -7.02 -9.64 -4.24
CA LEU A 72 -7.06 -8.48 -3.34
C LEU A 72 -8.18 -7.49 -3.70
N PHE A 73 -8.37 -7.21 -5.00
CA PHE A 73 -9.47 -6.36 -5.43
C PHE A 73 -10.83 -6.91 -4.98
N GLN A 74 -11.07 -8.21 -5.20
CA GLN A 74 -12.32 -8.82 -4.80
C GLN A 74 -12.47 -8.90 -3.27
N LEU A 75 -11.37 -9.11 -2.55
CA LEU A 75 -11.33 -9.06 -1.08
C LEU A 75 -11.76 -7.67 -0.60
N ASP A 76 -11.23 -6.61 -1.20
CA ASP A 76 -11.56 -5.23 -0.86
C ASP A 76 -13.01 -4.89 -1.16
N VAL A 77 -13.56 -5.38 -2.29
CA VAL A 77 -14.99 -5.25 -2.59
C VAL A 77 -15.84 -5.87 -1.47
N LEU A 78 -15.55 -7.10 -1.04
CA LEU A 78 -16.32 -7.77 0.01
C LEU A 78 -16.10 -7.18 1.41
N TRP A 79 -14.88 -6.71 1.67
CA TRP A 79 -14.54 -6.03 2.92
C TRP A 79 -15.34 -4.75 3.08
N LEU A 80 -15.38 -3.92 2.02
CA LEU A 80 -16.06 -2.63 2.01
C LEU A 80 -17.58 -2.75 1.82
N ASP A 81 -18.07 -3.84 1.21
CA ASP A 81 -19.49 -4.16 1.08
C ASP A 81 -20.04 -4.77 2.38
N GLN A 82 -20.64 -3.92 3.22
CA GLN A 82 -21.38 -4.33 4.42
C GLN A 82 -20.64 -5.29 5.37
N HIS A 83 -19.30 -5.26 5.40
CA HIS A 83 -18.48 -6.13 6.26
C HIS A 83 -18.71 -7.62 5.99
N ARG A 84 -18.85 -8.02 4.71
CA ARG A 84 -18.97 -9.44 4.35
C ARG A 84 -17.70 -10.25 4.63
N VAL A 85 -16.58 -9.56 4.91
CA VAL A 85 -15.33 -10.16 5.40
C VAL A 85 -14.84 -9.35 6.59
N ASP A 86 -14.45 -10.06 7.65
CA ASP A 86 -13.92 -9.47 8.89
C ASP A 86 -12.52 -8.87 8.69
N ASP A 87 -12.24 -7.82 9.44
CA ASP A 87 -10.95 -7.11 9.45
C ASP A 87 -9.75 -8.04 9.68
N ALA A 88 -9.89 -9.02 10.58
CA ALA A 88 -8.86 -10.00 10.87
C ALA A 88 -8.54 -10.91 9.66
N ILE A 89 -9.55 -11.28 8.88
CA ILE A 89 -9.36 -12.09 7.66
C ILE A 89 -8.68 -11.23 6.61
N VAL A 90 -9.13 -9.99 6.39
CA VAL A 90 -8.51 -9.10 5.41
C VAL A 90 -7.04 -8.87 5.70
N LEU A 91 -6.70 -8.61 6.96
CA LEU A 91 -5.32 -8.45 7.39
C LEU A 91 -4.51 -9.74 7.15
N ALA A 92 -5.04 -10.90 7.54
CA ALA A 92 -4.34 -12.19 7.38
C ALA A 92 -4.08 -12.56 5.92
N ILE A 93 -5.08 -12.37 5.03
CA ILE A 93 -4.91 -12.64 3.59
C ILE A 93 -3.88 -11.68 2.98
N ARG A 94 -3.98 -10.38 3.32
CA ARG A 94 -3.06 -9.36 2.81
C ARG A 94 -1.63 -9.60 3.29
N ASP A 95 -1.45 -9.98 4.55
CA ASP A 95 -0.14 -10.34 5.11
C ASP A 95 0.45 -11.58 4.42
N ARG A 96 -0.36 -12.61 4.17
CA ARG A 96 0.10 -13.81 3.46
C ARG A 96 0.53 -13.49 2.03
N ILE A 97 -0.23 -12.67 1.30
CA ILE A 97 0.13 -12.22 -0.05
C ILE A 97 1.39 -11.34 -0.03
N ALA A 98 1.52 -10.44 0.94
CA ALA A 98 2.73 -9.66 1.15
C ALA A 98 3.96 -10.55 1.43
N GLY A 99 3.78 -11.63 2.20
CA GLY A 99 4.81 -12.65 2.41
C GLY A 99 5.24 -13.32 1.10
N MET A 100 4.29 -13.77 0.28
CA MET A 100 4.59 -14.36 -1.03
C MET A 100 5.29 -13.36 -1.97
N LEU A 101 4.86 -12.10 -1.96
CA LEU A 101 5.49 -11.02 -2.72
C LEU A 101 6.97 -10.87 -2.35
N ARG A 102 7.30 -10.91 -1.04
CA ARG A 102 8.67 -10.74 -0.56
C ARG A 102 9.64 -11.81 -1.05
N GLU A 103 9.16 -13.00 -1.35
CA GLU A 103 9.97 -14.10 -1.89
C GLU A 103 10.33 -13.92 -3.37
N THR A 104 9.52 -13.13 -4.11
CA THR A 104 9.72 -12.93 -5.55
C THR A 104 11.04 -12.22 -5.84
N ARG A 105 11.59 -12.50 -7.03
CA ARG A 105 12.77 -11.78 -7.50
C ARG A 105 12.44 -10.31 -7.73
N ALA A 106 11.30 -10.00 -8.34
CA ALA A 106 10.91 -8.63 -8.65
C ALA A 106 10.86 -7.74 -7.39
N TRP A 107 10.35 -8.24 -6.26
CA TRP A 107 10.37 -7.52 -4.99
C TRP A 107 11.80 -7.26 -4.48
N ARG A 108 12.67 -8.28 -4.49
CA ARG A 108 14.08 -8.12 -4.06
C ARG A 108 14.83 -7.10 -4.90
N TRP A 109 14.51 -7.00 -6.19
CA TRP A 109 15.05 -5.96 -7.06
C TRP A 109 14.50 -4.57 -6.71
N LEU A 110 13.18 -4.46 -6.48
CA LEU A 110 12.51 -3.22 -6.11
C LEU A 110 13.10 -2.58 -4.84
N ILE A 111 13.39 -3.38 -3.81
CA ILE A 111 13.94 -2.87 -2.54
C ILE A 111 15.45 -2.57 -2.62
N GLY A 112 16.15 -3.13 -3.60
CA GLY A 112 17.62 -3.10 -3.67
C GLY A 112 18.21 -1.77 -4.14
N GLN A 113 17.49 -1.00 -4.96
CA GLN A 113 17.96 0.26 -5.51
C GLN A 113 16.82 1.28 -5.66
N PRO A 114 17.10 2.59 -5.48
CA PRO A 114 16.14 3.62 -5.79
C PRO A 114 15.66 3.53 -7.24
N SER A 115 14.34 3.42 -7.43
CA SER A 115 13.72 3.30 -8.74
C SER A 115 12.51 4.21 -8.84
N ASP A 116 12.44 4.88 -9.97
CA ASP A 116 11.31 5.72 -10.38
C ASP A 116 10.21 4.93 -11.08
N GLY A 117 10.56 3.76 -11.62
CA GLY A 117 9.65 2.86 -12.32
C GLY A 117 9.35 1.60 -11.53
N THR A 118 8.30 0.90 -11.93
CA THR A 118 7.95 -0.44 -11.44
C THR A 118 7.39 -1.25 -12.61
N GLU A 119 7.70 -2.54 -12.66
CA GLU A 119 7.08 -3.46 -13.61
C GLU A 119 5.54 -3.39 -13.46
N ILE A 120 4.81 -3.38 -14.57
CA ILE A 120 3.35 -3.12 -14.56
C ILE A 120 2.59 -4.07 -13.63
N GLY A 121 2.87 -5.39 -13.70
CA GLY A 121 2.21 -6.40 -12.87
C GLY A 121 2.55 -6.23 -11.38
N LEU A 122 3.83 -6.06 -11.05
CA LEU A 122 4.27 -5.77 -9.68
C LEU A 122 3.63 -4.49 -9.14
N GLY A 123 3.56 -3.44 -9.96
CA GLY A 123 2.94 -2.17 -9.61
C GLY A 123 1.44 -2.32 -9.33
N GLU A 124 0.72 -3.10 -10.13
CA GLU A 124 -0.70 -3.38 -9.88
C GLU A 124 -0.90 -4.16 -8.58
N LEU A 125 -0.10 -5.19 -8.30
CA LEU A 125 -0.17 -5.92 -7.04
C LEU A 125 0.12 -5.01 -5.83
N ILE A 126 1.17 -4.18 -5.91
CA ILE A 126 1.49 -3.21 -4.84
C ILE A 126 0.32 -2.24 -4.66
N ALA A 127 -0.22 -1.66 -5.73
CA ALA A 127 -1.36 -0.76 -5.63
C ALA A 127 -2.56 -1.45 -4.94
N LYS A 128 -2.85 -2.71 -5.27
CA LYS A 128 -3.89 -3.50 -4.61
C LYS A 128 -3.57 -3.78 -3.15
N LEU A 129 -2.30 -4.02 -2.79
CA LEU A 129 -1.87 -4.12 -1.39
C LEU A 129 -2.22 -2.84 -0.60
N PHE A 130 -2.19 -1.66 -1.22
CA PHE A 130 -2.58 -0.38 -0.61
C PHE A 130 -4.05 0.02 -0.84
N VAL A 131 -4.95 -0.93 -1.16
CA VAL A 131 -6.39 -0.67 -1.43
C VAL A 131 -6.56 0.35 -2.56
N GLY A 132 -5.76 0.18 -3.61
CA GLY A 132 -5.68 1.07 -4.75
C GLY A 132 -5.59 0.33 -6.08
N GLN A 133 -5.55 1.11 -7.14
CA GLN A 133 -5.39 0.65 -8.52
C GLN A 133 -4.24 1.40 -9.18
N ASN A 134 -3.51 0.76 -10.09
CA ASN A 134 -2.51 1.44 -10.88
C ASN A 134 -3.15 1.97 -12.18
N GLU A 135 -3.24 3.29 -12.32
CA GLU A 135 -3.64 3.90 -13.59
C GLU A 135 -2.38 4.16 -14.42
N LEU A 136 -2.26 3.47 -15.57
CA LEU A 136 -1.12 3.65 -16.50
C LEU A 136 -0.87 5.14 -16.79
N GLY A 137 0.35 5.59 -16.50
CA GLY A 137 0.78 6.99 -16.69
C GLY A 137 0.34 7.98 -15.61
N LYS A 138 -0.49 7.58 -14.64
CA LYS A 138 -0.95 8.42 -13.52
C LYS A 138 -0.49 7.92 -12.15
N GLY A 139 -0.05 6.67 -12.06
CA GLY A 139 0.42 6.05 -10.83
C GLY A 139 -0.73 5.47 -9.98
N PRO A 140 -0.41 5.07 -8.73
CA PRO A 140 -1.37 4.41 -7.87
C PRO A 140 -2.43 5.39 -7.32
N ARG A 141 -3.68 4.95 -7.31
CA ARG A 141 -4.82 5.67 -6.76
C ARG A 141 -5.59 4.78 -5.78
N CYS A 142 -5.71 5.22 -4.53
CA CYS A 142 -6.54 4.58 -3.53
C CYS A 142 -8.02 4.72 -3.90
N TYR A 143 -8.76 3.63 -3.79
CA TYR A 143 -10.20 3.60 -4.01
C TYR A 143 -10.99 3.42 -2.71
N LEU A 144 -10.32 3.41 -1.54
CA LEU A 144 -10.99 3.38 -0.24
C LEU A 144 -11.91 4.60 -0.10
N PRO A 145 -13.22 4.42 0.06
CA PRO A 145 -14.15 5.54 0.22
C PRO A 145 -13.85 6.32 1.51
N ASN A 146 -14.06 7.63 1.50
CA ASN A 146 -13.86 8.47 2.69
C ASN A 146 -14.73 8.00 3.88
N ALA A 147 -15.94 7.50 3.60
CA ALA A 147 -16.83 6.91 4.60
C ALA A 147 -16.24 5.66 5.30
N ALA A 148 -15.25 5.00 4.70
CA ALA A 148 -14.54 3.86 5.26
C ALA A 148 -13.09 4.21 5.66
N ALA A 149 -12.72 5.49 5.69
CA ALA A 149 -11.35 5.93 5.96
C ALA A 149 -10.83 5.42 7.32
N ASP A 150 -11.69 5.31 8.32
CA ASP A 150 -11.37 4.77 9.65
C ASP A 150 -10.84 3.33 9.59
N ARG A 151 -11.32 2.53 8.63
CA ARG A 151 -10.95 1.11 8.50
C ARG A 151 -9.54 0.90 7.97
N ARG A 152 -8.91 1.92 7.37
CA ARG A 152 -7.50 1.82 6.97
C ARG A 152 -6.59 1.48 8.15
N SER A 153 -6.96 1.91 9.37
CA SER A 153 -6.19 1.68 10.60
C SER A 153 -5.88 0.20 10.83
N VAL A 154 -6.79 -0.70 10.42
CA VAL A 154 -6.62 -2.17 10.46
C VAL A 154 -5.38 -2.62 9.69
N LEU A 155 -5.03 -1.93 8.61
CA LEU A 155 -3.97 -2.33 7.68
C LEU A 155 -2.66 -1.56 7.91
N MET A 156 -2.67 -0.51 8.74
CA MET A 156 -1.57 0.47 8.75
C MET A 156 -0.23 -0.12 9.18
N ASP A 157 -0.20 -1.05 10.15
CA ASP A 157 1.06 -1.69 10.56
C ASP A 157 1.71 -2.43 9.39
N LEU A 158 0.94 -3.32 8.73
CA LEU A 158 1.40 -4.10 7.58
C LEU A 158 1.83 -3.19 6.41
N LEU A 159 1.00 -2.20 6.08
CA LEU A 159 1.23 -1.34 4.93
C LEU A 159 2.38 -0.35 5.15
N THR A 160 2.58 0.11 6.38
CA THR A 160 3.76 0.92 6.74
C THR A 160 5.02 0.08 6.67
N GLN A 161 4.98 -1.18 7.11
CA GLN A 161 6.12 -2.08 6.98
C GLN A 161 6.49 -2.27 5.51
N LEU A 162 5.52 -2.55 4.63
CA LEU A 162 5.77 -2.65 3.19
C LEU A 162 6.35 -1.36 2.59
N ALA A 163 5.81 -0.20 2.97
CA ALA A 163 6.33 1.09 2.52
C ALA A 163 7.76 1.38 3.02
N CYS A 164 8.12 0.88 4.20
CA CYS A 164 9.48 0.98 4.74
C CYS A 164 10.44 -0.01 4.08
N ASP A 165 10.00 -1.26 3.88
CA ASP A 165 10.78 -2.32 3.21
C ASP A 165 11.16 -1.86 1.80
N ALA A 166 10.21 -1.27 1.07
CA ALA A 166 10.42 -0.72 -0.27
C ALA A 166 10.59 0.82 -0.25
N ALA A 167 11.25 1.37 0.78
CA ALA A 167 11.41 2.83 0.91
C ALA A 167 12.23 3.50 -0.21
N ALA A 168 12.94 2.72 -1.03
CA ALA A 168 13.65 3.21 -2.21
C ALA A 168 12.75 3.29 -3.47
N SER A 169 11.53 2.72 -3.40
CA SER A 169 10.58 2.70 -4.51
C SER A 169 9.68 3.94 -4.46
N THR A 170 9.82 4.81 -5.47
CA THR A 170 8.92 5.95 -5.66
C THR A 170 7.46 5.50 -5.82
N PHE A 171 7.22 4.40 -6.54
CA PHE A 171 5.89 3.84 -6.73
C PHE A 171 5.23 3.42 -5.41
N THR A 172 5.97 2.75 -4.54
CA THR A 172 5.45 2.32 -3.22
C THR A 172 5.15 3.52 -2.33
N ALA A 173 6.01 4.56 -2.35
CA ALA A 173 5.75 5.81 -1.65
C ALA A 173 4.46 6.49 -2.15
N LEU A 174 4.25 6.53 -3.48
CA LEU A 174 3.01 7.06 -4.06
C LEU A 174 1.78 6.24 -3.64
N ALA A 175 1.88 4.90 -3.61
CA ALA A 175 0.78 4.03 -3.19
C ALA A 175 0.40 4.26 -1.72
N PHE A 176 1.41 4.32 -0.84
CA PHE A 176 1.22 4.65 0.57
C PHE A 176 0.60 6.04 0.75
N MET A 177 1.12 7.06 0.05
CA MET A 177 0.58 8.42 0.11
C MET A 177 -0.87 8.47 -0.38
N SER A 178 -1.22 7.73 -1.43
CA SER A 178 -2.59 7.69 -1.92
C SER A 178 -3.58 7.17 -0.86
N LEU A 179 -3.18 6.14 -0.09
CA LEU A 179 -3.98 5.65 1.04
C LEU A 179 -4.08 6.67 2.17
N MET A 180 -2.98 7.33 2.51
CA MET A 180 -2.93 8.33 3.59
C MET A 180 -3.79 9.55 3.27
N GLN A 181 -3.82 9.96 2.00
CA GLN A 181 -4.55 11.13 1.53
C GLN A 181 -6.08 10.95 1.46
N VAL A 182 -6.61 9.73 1.72
CA VAL A 182 -8.06 9.53 1.85
C VAL A 182 -8.65 10.46 2.90
N ARG A 183 -7.96 10.64 4.04
CA ARG A 183 -8.30 11.61 5.09
C ARG A 183 -7.13 11.79 6.05
N ALA A 184 -6.69 13.03 6.30
CA ALA A 184 -5.73 13.32 7.36
C ALA A 184 -6.31 12.92 8.72
N ASP A 185 -5.56 12.14 9.51
CA ASP A 185 -5.98 11.76 10.85
C ASP A 185 -4.78 11.34 11.69
N ALA A 186 -4.72 11.91 12.90
CA ALA A 186 -3.56 11.84 13.77
C ALA A 186 -3.25 10.44 14.29
N ARG A 187 -4.22 9.51 14.28
CA ARG A 187 -3.95 8.09 14.58
C ARG A 187 -2.97 7.47 13.60
N CYS A 188 -2.85 8.05 12.39
CA CYS A 188 -1.92 7.58 11.37
C CYS A 188 -0.59 8.35 11.32
N LEU A 189 -0.41 9.34 12.20
CA LEU A 189 0.81 10.15 12.25
C LEU A 189 2.07 9.35 12.58
N PRO A 190 2.05 8.35 13.50
CA PRO A 190 3.22 7.50 13.72
C PRO A 190 3.67 6.77 12.46
N PHE A 191 2.72 6.32 11.63
CA PHE A 191 3.00 5.65 10.36
C PHE A 191 3.57 6.60 9.32
N MET A 192 3.04 7.82 9.23
CA MET A 192 3.57 8.85 8.33
C MET A 192 5.00 9.24 8.71
N ASP A 193 5.27 9.45 10.01
CA ASP A 193 6.61 9.78 10.52
C ASP A 193 7.60 8.63 10.22
N GLN A 194 7.19 7.38 10.46
CA GLN A 194 7.99 6.21 10.14
C GLN A 194 8.32 6.08 8.65
N ALA A 195 7.31 6.20 7.77
CA ALA A 195 7.49 6.12 6.33
C ALA A 195 8.37 7.26 5.80
N THR A 196 8.13 8.50 6.26
CA THR A 196 8.92 9.69 5.89
C THR A 196 10.39 9.51 6.28
N ALA A 197 10.66 9.01 7.49
CA ALA A 197 12.01 8.74 7.94
C ALA A 197 12.69 7.62 7.13
N ALA A 198 11.94 6.61 6.69
CA ALA A 198 12.46 5.53 5.83
C ALA A 198 12.80 6.06 4.43
N TRP A 199 11.92 6.87 3.82
CA TRP A 199 12.19 7.50 2.52
C TRP A 199 13.38 8.43 2.58
N TRP A 200 13.52 9.22 3.65
CA TRP A 200 14.71 10.06 3.85
C TRP A 200 16.00 9.23 3.91
N ARG A 201 15.99 8.09 4.61
CA ARG A 201 17.16 7.19 4.67
C ARG A 201 17.53 6.62 3.29
N SER A 202 16.54 6.32 2.45
CA SER A 202 16.75 5.72 1.12
C SER A 202 17.08 6.73 0.03
N HIS A 203 16.42 7.90 0.03
CA HIS A 203 16.53 8.91 -1.02
C HIS A 203 17.39 10.11 -0.63
N GLY A 204 17.61 10.39 0.66
CA GLY A 204 18.21 11.65 1.11
C GLY A 204 17.42 12.85 0.58
N ALA A 205 18.12 13.93 0.20
CA ALA A 205 17.53 15.15 -0.35
C ALA A 205 17.31 15.12 -1.89
N ARG A 206 17.15 13.94 -2.51
CA ARG A 206 16.95 13.82 -3.97
C ARG A 206 15.69 14.57 -4.41
N SER A 207 15.85 15.64 -5.18
CA SER A 207 14.76 16.47 -5.68
C SER A 207 13.75 15.67 -6.51
N GLN A 208 14.21 14.70 -7.28
CA GLN A 208 13.34 13.89 -8.12
C GLN A 208 12.23 13.20 -7.31
N PHE A 209 12.56 12.61 -6.17
CA PHE A 209 11.58 11.95 -5.30
C PHE A 209 10.70 12.96 -4.55
N TRP A 210 11.30 13.95 -3.90
CA TRP A 210 10.56 14.86 -3.01
C TRP A 210 9.77 15.93 -3.77
N VAL A 211 10.35 16.47 -4.84
CA VAL A 211 9.83 17.61 -5.63
C VAL A 211 9.16 17.11 -6.91
N ASP A 212 9.90 16.44 -7.81
CA ASP A 212 9.38 16.13 -9.16
C ASP A 212 8.21 15.12 -9.09
N TYR A 213 8.34 14.08 -8.28
CA TYR A 213 7.24 13.17 -7.97
C TYR A 213 6.26 13.71 -6.93
N GLY A 214 6.55 14.86 -6.32
CA GLY A 214 5.65 15.58 -5.41
C GLY A 214 5.39 14.88 -4.08
N ILE A 215 6.27 13.98 -3.61
CA ILE A 215 6.09 13.30 -2.32
C ILE A 215 6.11 14.31 -1.16
N GLY A 216 7.04 15.27 -1.19
CA GLY A 216 7.18 16.28 -0.15
C GLY A 216 5.93 17.12 0.03
N ASN A 217 5.36 17.62 -1.08
CA ASN A 217 4.12 18.39 -1.03
C ASN A 217 2.95 17.56 -0.49
N ARG A 218 2.81 16.30 -0.91
CA ARG A 218 1.73 15.43 -0.40
C ARG A 218 1.85 15.15 1.10
N VAL A 219 3.08 14.96 1.62
CA VAL A 219 3.33 14.79 3.05
C VAL A 219 2.99 16.06 3.82
N PHE A 220 3.39 17.23 3.29
CA PHE A 220 3.04 18.53 3.84
C PHE A 220 1.52 18.73 3.92
N GLU A 221 0.81 18.59 2.80
CA GLU A 221 -0.65 18.77 2.72
C GLU A 221 -1.39 17.83 3.66
N TRP A 222 -0.93 16.58 3.77
CA TRP A 222 -1.51 15.62 4.70
C TRP A 222 -1.34 16.05 6.16
N CYS A 223 -0.16 16.54 6.54
CA CYS A 223 0.07 17.08 7.89
C CYS A 223 -0.74 18.36 8.14
N GLU A 224 -0.83 19.24 7.15
CA GLU A 224 -1.61 20.48 7.21
C GLU A 224 -3.10 20.20 7.46
N GLY A 225 -3.62 19.12 6.89
CA GLY A 225 -5.01 18.67 7.05
C GLY A 225 -5.37 18.14 8.45
N LEU A 226 -4.40 17.99 9.37
CA LEU A 226 -4.68 17.62 10.76
C LEU A 226 -5.35 18.77 11.53
N SER A 227 -6.18 18.43 12.51
CA SER A 227 -6.89 19.43 13.32
C SER A 227 -5.95 20.10 14.32
N ASP A 228 -6.26 21.34 14.75
CA ASP A 228 -5.43 22.05 15.73
C ASP A 228 -5.33 21.30 17.08
N GLU A 229 -6.36 20.57 17.47
CA GLU A 229 -6.33 19.70 18.67
C GLU A 229 -5.32 18.56 18.52
N ASP A 230 -5.13 18.02 17.32
CA ASP A 230 -4.12 17.00 17.05
C ASP A 230 -2.70 17.52 17.31
N PHE A 231 -2.42 18.78 16.94
CA PHE A 231 -1.12 19.42 17.19
C PHE A 231 -0.89 19.76 18.67
N ARG A 232 -1.94 19.89 19.48
CA ARG A 232 -1.82 20.12 20.93
C ARG A 232 -1.35 18.87 21.68
N VAL A 233 -1.52 17.69 21.08
CA VAL A 233 -0.97 16.44 21.62
C VAL A 233 0.54 16.44 21.41
N ARG A 234 1.31 16.40 22.52
CA ARG A 234 2.78 16.54 22.49
C ARG A 234 3.48 15.54 21.58
N THR A 235 3.05 14.28 21.58
CA THR A 235 3.64 13.23 20.73
C THR A 235 3.43 13.52 19.24
N ASN A 236 2.24 14.03 18.89
CA ASN A 236 1.91 14.40 17.53
C ASN A 236 2.72 15.62 17.08
N ALA A 237 2.81 16.66 17.91
CA ALA A 237 3.65 17.81 17.65
C ALA A 237 5.11 17.42 17.35
N GLN A 238 5.68 16.50 18.14
CA GLN A 238 7.05 16.02 17.92
C GLN A 238 7.21 15.26 16.60
N ALA A 239 6.23 14.43 16.22
CA ALA A 239 6.24 13.72 14.94
C ALA A 239 6.16 14.70 13.76
N VAL A 240 5.25 15.69 13.83
CA VAL A 240 5.15 16.76 12.82
C VAL A 240 6.47 17.53 12.69
N LEU A 241 7.13 17.89 13.80
CA LEU A 241 8.40 18.60 13.75
C LEU A 241 9.51 17.77 13.07
N ARG A 242 9.55 16.45 13.30
CA ARG A 242 10.49 15.56 12.58
C ARG A 242 10.19 15.50 11.09
N ILE A 243 8.93 15.37 10.72
CA ILE A 243 8.50 15.41 9.32
C ILE A 243 8.89 16.75 8.68
N SER A 244 8.63 17.87 9.36
CA SER A 244 8.99 19.21 8.91
C SER A 244 10.49 19.36 8.65
N ASP A 245 11.34 18.90 9.57
CA ASP A 245 12.79 18.93 9.41
C ASP A 245 13.25 18.17 8.15
N VAL A 246 12.65 17.01 7.87
CA VAL A 246 12.90 16.28 6.61
C VAL A 246 12.45 17.10 5.40
N LEU A 247 11.23 17.65 5.41
CA LEU A 247 10.71 18.46 4.31
C LEU A 247 11.63 19.65 3.98
N LEU A 248 12.07 20.38 5.00
CA LEU A 248 12.99 21.51 4.85
C LEU A 248 14.35 21.07 4.26
N LYS A 249 14.91 19.96 4.75
CA LYS A 249 16.17 19.38 4.21
C LYS A 249 16.04 18.92 2.76
N CYS A 250 14.84 18.56 2.32
CA CYS A 250 14.54 18.16 0.94
C CYS A 250 14.21 19.34 0.02
N GLY A 251 14.27 20.59 0.51
CA GLY A 251 13.97 21.78 -0.27
C GLY A 251 12.48 22.09 -0.40
N ILE A 252 11.64 21.61 0.53
CA ILE A 252 10.20 21.90 0.60
C ILE A 252 9.98 23.00 1.67
N PRO A 253 9.99 24.29 1.29
CA PRO A 253 9.94 25.40 2.26
C PRO A 253 8.64 25.47 3.06
N GLU A 254 7.55 24.88 2.53
CA GLU A 254 6.24 24.80 3.18
C GLU A 254 6.31 24.10 4.55
N GLY A 255 7.29 23.22 4.77
CA GLY A 255 7.53 22.57 6.06
C GLY A 255 7.62 23.57 7.22
N SER A 256 8.20 24.75 7.00
CA SER A 256 8.30 25.81 8.02
C SER A 256 6.94 26.26 8.60
N ARG A 257 5.86 26.14 7.81
CA ARG A 257 4.50 26.44 8.26
C ARG A 257 4.01 25.46 9.32
N LEU A 258 4.43 24.18 9.24
CA LEU A 258 4.12 23.18 10.25
C LEU A 258 4.81 23.49 11.57
N GLU A 259 6.07 23.92 11.54
CA GLU A 259 6.81 24.34 12.76
C GLU A 259 6.17 25.55 13.41
N ALA A 260 5.80 26.55 12.61
CA ALA A 260 5.11 27.73 13.08
C ALA A 260 3.77 27.38 13.74
N LYS A 261 3.00 26.46 13.12
CA LYS A 261 1.72 25.97 13.67
C LYS A 261 1.91 25.26 15.01
N VAL A 262 2.88 24.36 15.11
CA VAL A 262 3.21 23.67 16.38
C VAL A 262 3.60 24.67 17.47
N ARG A 263 4.47 25.63 17.15
CA ARG A 263 4.93 26.67 18.10
C ARG A 263 3.76 27.51 18.62
N TYR A 264 2.97 28.07 17.70
CA TYR A 264 1.81 28.90 18.03
C TYR A 264 0.81 28.20 18.97
N LEU A 265 0.48 26.94 18.67
CA LEU A 265 -0.48 26.17 19.46
C LEU A 265 0.09 25.74 20.83
N SER A 266 1.41 25.53 20.92
CA SER A 266 2.06 25.24 22.20
C SER A 266 2.12 26.44 23.14
N GLU A 267 2.36 27.65 22.62
CA GLU A 267 2.41 28.89 23.40
C GLU A 267 1.02 29.30 23.90
N SER A 268 -0.02 29.10 23.06
CA SER A 268 -1.43 29.37 23.40
C SER A 268 -1.96 28.49 24.54
N ARG A 269 -1.30 27.36 24.83
CA ARG A 269 -1.67 26.43 25.92
C ARG A 269 -1.16 26.89 27.29
N VAL A 270 -0.17 27.78 27.33
CA VAL A 270 0.46 28.26 28.59
C VAL A 270 -0.31 29.47 29.18
N GLN A 271 -1.21 30.08 28.42
CA GLN A 271 -1.95 31.29 28.82
C GLN A 271 -3.34 31.03 29.44
N ILE A 272 -3.74 29.77 29.63
CA ILE A 272 -4.98 29.34 30.31
C ILE A 272 -4.60 28.62 31.60
#